data_AF-A0AAW7EF69-F1
#
_entry.id   AF-A0AAW7EF69-F1
#
_cell.length_a   1.000
_cell.length_b   1.000
_cell.length_c   1.000
_cell.angle_alpha   90.00
_cell.angle_beta   90.00
_cell.angle_gamma   90.00
#
_symmetry.space_group_name_H-M   'P 1'
#
loop_
_entity.id
_entity.type
_entity.pdbx_description
1 polymer ?
#
loop_
_entity_poly.entity_id
_entity_poly.type
_entity_poly.pdbx_seq_one_letter_code
_entity_poly.pdbx_strand_id
1 'polypeptide(L)'
;MRILLSNDDGVHAPGIQTLAKALREFADVQVVAPDRNRSGASNSLTLESSLRTFTYDNGDIAVQMGTPTDCVYLGVNALMRPRPDIVVSGINAGPNLGDDVIYSGTVAAAMEGRHLGFPALAVSLDGHKHYDTAAAVTCRILRALSREPLRTGRILNINVPDLPLDQIKGIRVTRCGSRHPADQVIPQQDPRGNTLYWIGPPGEKCDAGPDTDFAAVDEGYVSITPLHVDLTAYGAHEVVSDWLDSVGADTQW
;
A
#
# COMPACT_ATOMS: atom_id res chain seq x y z
N MET A 1 -21.20 5.19 -3.40
CA MET A 1 -19.80 5.53 -3.06
C MET A 1 -19.03 5.58 -4.37
N ARG A 2 -18.25 6.64 -4.60
CA ARG A 2 -17.35 6.79 -5.74
C ARG A 2 -15.95 6.36 -5.32
N ILE A 3 -15.44 5.28 -5.89
CA ILE A 3 -14.16 4.68 -5.54
C ILE A 3 -13.18 4.93 -6.66
N LEU A 4 -12.05 5.55 -6.33
CA LEU A 4 -10.87 5.52 -7.18
C LEU A 4 -10.08 4.26 -6.81
N LEU A 5 -9.99 3.31 -7.75
CA LEU A 5 -9.27 2.05 -7.57
C LEU A 5 -7.92 2.13 -8.29
N SER A 6 -6.84 1.83 -7.56
CA SER A 6 -5.47 1.77 -8.09
C SER A 6 -4.75 0.53 -7.55
N ASN A 7 -3.51 0.33 -7.95
CA ASN A 7 -2.56 -0.65 -7.41
C ASN A 7 -1.14 -0.27 -7.86
N ASP A 8 -0.17 -1.13 -7.55
CA ASP A 8 1.19 -1.07 -8.08
C ASP A 8 1.54 -2.22 -9.04
N ASP A 9 0.79 -3.33 -9.04
CA ASP A 9 0.98 -4.40 -10.04
C ASP A 9 0.57 -4.01 -11.47
N GLY A 10 -0.15 -2.89 -11.62
CA GLY A 10 -0.65 -2.35 -12.88
C GLY A 10 -2.07 -2.81 -13.23
N VAL A 11 -2.67 -2.14 -14.22
CA VAL A 11 -4.08 -2.28 -14.60
C VAL A 11 -4.51 -3.71 -14.95
N HIS A 12 -3.60 -4.54 -15.47
CA HIS A 12 -3.90 -5.91 -15.91
C HIS A 12 -3.79 -6.96 -14.80
N ALA A 13 -3.37 -6.58 -13.59
CA ALA A 13 -3.13 -7.53 -12.53
C ALA A 13 -4.43 -8.24 -12.09
N PRO A 14 -4.38 -9.55 -11.77
CA PRO A 14 -5.57 -10.30 -11.38
C PRO A 14 -6.20 -9.75 -10.10
N GLY A 15 -5.41 -9.22 -9.17
CA GLY A 15 -5.90 -8.65 -7.90
C GLY A 15 -6.76 -7.40 -8.09
N ILE A 16 -6.31 -6.42 -8.88
CA ILE A 16 -7.10 -5.20 -9.17
C ILE A 16 -8.34 -5.52 -9.99
N GLN A 17 -8.25 -6.44 -10.96
CA GLN A 17 -9.40 -6.83 -11.78
C GLN A 17 -10.47 -7.58 -10.96
N THR A 18 -10.03 -8.46 -10.04
CA THR A 18 -10.92 -9.16 -9.11
C THR A 18 -11.63 -8.17 -8.19
N LEU A 19 -10.88 -7.22 -7.62
CA LEU A 19 -11.44 -6.22 -6.73
C LEU A 19 -12.38 -5.26 -7.48
N ALA A 20 -12.01 -4.80 -8.66
CA ALA A 20 -12.85 -3.94 -9.50
C ALA A 20 -14.21 -4.57 -9.78
N LYS A 21 -14.22 -5.87 -10.14
CA LYS A 21 -15.46 -6.63 -10.35
C LYS A 21 -16.35 -6.63 -9.09
N ALA A 22 -15.78 -6.95 -7.93
CA ALA A 22 -16.53 -7.01 -6.67
C ALA A 22 -17.07 -5.64 -6.22
N LEU A 23 -16.27 -4.57 -6.39
CA LEU A 23 -16.67 -3.22 -6.00
C LEU A 23 -17.77 -2.64 -6.89
N ARG A 24 -17.73 -2.93 -8.20
CA ARG A 24 -18.74 -2.46 -9.18
C ARG A 24 -20.16 -3.00 -8.90
N GLU A 25 -20.31 -4.03 -8.05
CA GLU A 25 -21.63 -4.53 -7.65
C GLU A 25 -22.42 -3.53 -6.76
N PHE A 26 -21.74 -2.59 -6.09
CA PHE A 26 -22.40 -1.66 -5.16
C PHE A 26 -21.81 -0.23 -5.14
N ALA A 27 -20.76 0.04 -5.91
CA ALA A 27 -20.10 1.34 -5.97
C ALA A 27 -19.81 1.76 -7.42
N ASP A 28 -19.63 3.06 -7.62
CA ASP A 28 -19.12 3.63 -8.87
C ASP A 28 -17.60 3.59 -8.82
N VAL A 29 -16.96 2.82 -9.71
CA VAL A 29 -15.54 2.49 -9.64
C VAL A 29 -14.82 2.99 -10.90
N GLN A 30 -13.88 3.91 -10.70
CA GLN A 30 -12.93 4.31 -11.73
C GLN A 30 -11.57 3.67 -11.42
N VAL A 31 -11.05 2.87 -12.36
CA VAL A 31 -9.68 2.39 -12.28
C VAL A 31 -8.76 3.46 -12.87
N VAL A 32 -7.77 3.89 -12.08
CA VAL A 32 -6.62 4.66 -12.56
C VAL A 32 -5.38 4.01 -11.95
N ALA A 33 -4.63 3.28 -12.76
CA ALA A 33 -3.53 2.43 -12.31
C ALA A 33 -2.31 2.53 -13.23
N PRO A 34 -1.14 2.00 -12.83
CA PRO A 34 0.03 1.94 -13.70
C PRO A 34 -0.22 1.07 -14.95
N ASP A 35 0.52 1.35 -16.02
CA ASP A 35 0.48 0.58 -17.27
C ASP A 35 1.16 -0.80 -17.18
N ARG A 36 1.96 -1.03 -16.13
CA ARG A 36 2.69 -2.28 -15.85
C ARG A 36 2.99 -2.43 -14.37
N ASN A 37 3.62 -3.54 -13.98
CA ASN A 37 4.09 -3.73 -12.60
C ASN A 37 5.12 -2.67 -12.20
N ARG A 38 4.89 -2.08 -11.03
CA ARG A 38 5.68 -1.06 -10.33
C ARG A 38 5.84 -1.42 -8.84
N SER A 39 5.85 -2.71 -8.50
CA SER A 39 6.16 -3.18 -7.15
C SER A 39 7.52 -2.61 -6.71
N GLY A 40 7.59 -2.11 -5.47
CA GLY A 40 8.79 -1.42 -4.95
C GLY A 40 8.94 0.04 -5.41
N ALA A 41 7.93 0.63 -6.07
CA ALA A 41 7.98 2.05 -6.45
C ALA A 41 7.94 3.02 -5.25
N SER A 42 7.55 2.55 -4.05
CA SER A 42 7.33 3.41 -2.87
C SER A 42 6.47 4.65 -3.23
N ASN A 43 6.67 5.77 -2.54
CA ASN A 43 6.00 7.04 -2.77
C ASN A 43 6.69 7.88 -3.86
N SER A 44 7.33 7.25 -4.84
CA SER A 44 7.90 7.97 -5.99
C SER A 44 6.80 8.71 -6.77
N LEU A 45 7.17 9.85 -7.36
CA LEU A 45 6.28 10.72 -8.15
C LEU A 45 7.08 11.29 -9.33
N THR A 46 6.46 11.36 -10.51
CA THR A 46 7.10 11.90 -11.71
C THR A 46 7.05 13.43 -11.71
N LEU A 47 8.20 14.09 -11.58
CA LEU A 47 8.30 15.57 -11.49
C LEU A 47 8.89 16.25 -12.74
N GLU A 48 9.82 15.58 -13.42
CA GLU A 48 10.58 16.17 -14.54
C GLU A 48 9.89 16.02 -15.91
N SER A 49 8.77 15.28 -15.97
CA SER A 49 8.06 14.98 -17.21
C SER A 49 6.56 15.02 -17.02
N SER A 50 5.83 15.36 -18.08
CA SER A 50 4.37 15.21 -18.11
C SER A 50 3.97 13.74 -18.20
N LEU A 51 2.83 13.38 -17.60
CA LEU A 51 2.27 12.04 -17.65
C LEU A 51 1.23 11.89 -18.75
N ARG A 52 1.25 10.75 -19.46
CA ARG A 52 0.30 10.39 -20.51
C ARG A 52 -0.61 9.28 -20.02
N THR A 53 -1.90 9.34 -20.36
CA THR A 53 -2.86 8.28 -20.05
C THR A 53 -3.24 7.48 -21.29
N PHE A 54 -3.60 6.21 -21.08
CA PHE A 54 -4.24 5.35 -22.06
C PHE A 54 -5.53 4.81 -21.44
N THR A 55 -6.65 4.85 -22.17
CA THR A 55 -7.94 4.33 -21.69
C THR A 55 -8.30 3.09 -22.49
N TYR A 56 -8.61 2.00 -21.78
CA TYR A 56 -9.04 0.74 -22.38
C TYR A 56 -10.54 0.76 -22.70
N ASP A 57 -10.99 -0.18 -23.53
CA ASP A 57 -12.40 -0.28 -23.98
C ASP A 57 -13.40 -0.42 -22.82
N ASN A 58 -12.96 -0.99 -21.69
CA ASN A 58 -13.77 -1.14 -20.47
C ASN A 58 -13.81 0.14 -19.59
N GLY A 59 -13.12 1.22 -19.99
CA GLY A 59 -13.02 2.48 -19.27
C GLY A 59 -11.89 2.55 -18.22
N ASP A 60 -11.10 1.49 -18.04
CA ASP A 60 -9.94 1.53 -17.14
C ASP A 60 -8.87 2.46 -17.71
N ILE A 61 -8.27 3.30 -16.86
CA ILE A 61 -7.24 4.27 -17.26
C ILE A 61 -5.88 3.77 -16.75
N ALA A 62 -4.94 3.59 -17.68
CA ALA A 62 -3.54 3.38 -17.36
C ALA A 62 -2.74 4.69 -17.50
N VAL A 63 -1.93 5.02 -16.50
CA VAL A 63 -0.93 6.10 -16.62
C VAL A 63 0.36 5.51 -17.15
N GLN A 64 0.75 5.89 -18.36
CA GLN A 64 1.94 5.37 -19.02
C GLN A 64 3.19 5.79 -18.26
N MET A 65 4.02 4.81 -17.91
CA MET A 65 5.19 5.00 -17.04
C MET A 65 4.87 5.59 -15.65
N GLY A 66 3.59 5.67 -15.27
CA GLY A 66 3.17 6.25 -14.01
C GLY A 66 3.58 5.40 -12.81
N THR A 67 3.88 6.07 -11.70
CA THR A 67 3.96 5.45 -10.37
C THR A 67 2.55 5.27 -9.80
N PRO A 68 2.36 4.45 -8.76
CA PRO A 68 1.07 4.33 -8.07
C PRO A 68 0.58 5.68 -7.52
N THR A 69 1.51 6.49 -6.98
CA THR A 69 1.28 7.87 -6.54
C THR A 69 0.76 8.75 -7.67
N ASP A 70 1.41 8.72 -8.84
CA ASP A 70 1.00 9.49 -10.02
C ASP A 70 -0.45 9.14 -10.43
N CYS A 71 -0.78 7.85 -10.43
CA CYS A 71 -2.11 7.35 -10.81
C CYS A 71 -3.19 7.90 -9.89
N VAL A 72 -2.99 7.82 -8.58
CA VAL A 72 -3.97 8.33 -7.62
C VAL A 72 -4.03 9.84 -7.64
N TYR A 73 -2.88 10.52 -7.71
CA TYR A 73 -2.82 11.98 -7.78
C TYR A 73 -3.59 12.52 -8.99
N LEU A 74 -3.36 11.97 -10.19
CA LEU A 74 -4.12 12.34 -11.39
C LEU A 74 -5.59 11.93 -11.29
N GLY A 75 -5.88 10.74 -10.75
CA GLY A 75 -7.24 10.23 -10.55
C GLY A 75 -8.09 11.18 -9.70
N VAL A 76 -7.59 11.57 -8.53
CA VAL A 76 -8.28 12.49 -7.61
C VAL A 76 -8.38 13.89 -8.22
N ASN A 77 -7.25 14.42 -8.72
CA ASN A 77 -7.15 15.85 -9.01
C ASN A 77 -7.59 16.22 -10.42
N ALA A 78 -7.66 15.28 -11.38
CA ALA A 78 -7.95 15.57 -12.77
C ALA A 78 -8.95 14.60 -13.44
N LEU A 79 -8.70 13.29 -13.34
CA LEU A 79 -9.32 12.30 -14.24
C LEU A 79 -10.71 11.83 -13.79
N MET A 80 -10.92 11.61 -12.49
CA MET A 80 -12.22 11.14 -11.99
C MET A 80 -13.12 12.33 -11.68
N ARG A 81 -14.28 12.37 -12.35
CA ARG A 81 -15.31 13.41 -12.20
C ARG A 81 -16.71 12.78 -12.15
N PRO A 82 -17.51 13.02 -11.09
CA PRO A 82 -17.19 13.76 -9.85
C PRO A 82 -16.01 13.16 -9.06
N ARG A 83 -15.41 13.95 -8.15
CA ARG A 83 -14.27 13.49 -7.34
C ARG A 83 -14.62 12.22 -6.54
N PRO A 84 -13.63 11.32 -6.31
CA PRO A 84 -13.82 10.13 -5.50
C PRO A 84 -14.14 10.48 -4.04
N ASP A 85 -14.92 9.61 -3.40
CA ASP A 85 -15.17 9.68 -1.96
C ASP A 85 -14.03 8.99 -1.18
N ILE A 86 -13.40 7.99 -1.80
CA ILE A 86 -12.37 7.13 -1.20
C ILE A 86 -11.39 6.60 -2.27
N VAL A 87 -10.15 6.35 -1.86
CA VAL A 87 -9.17 5.58 -2.63
C VAL A 87 -9.06 4.18 -2.05
N VAL A 88 -9.08 3.18 -2.93
CA VAL A 88 -8.72 1.81 -2.61
C VAL A 88 -7.55 1.41 -3.50
N SER A 89 -6.51 0.84 -2.90
CA SER A 89 -5.31 0.37 -3.59
C SER A 89 -5.14 -1.13 -3.37
N GLY A 90 -5.11 -1.91 -4.44
CA GLY A 90 -4.98 -3.36 -4.40
C GLY A 90 -5.94 -4.10 -5.35
N ILE A 91 -6.14 -5.40 -5.18
CA ILE A 91 -5.47 -6.26 -4.19
C ILE A 91 -4.04 -6.56 -4.66
N ASN A 92 -3.05 -6.28 -3.82
CA ASN A 92 -1.65 -6.56 -4.13
C ASN A 92 -1.37 -8.07 -4.12
N ALA A 93 -0.55 -8.54 -5.06
CA ALA A 93 -0.03 -9.90 -5.11
C ALA A 93 1.17 -10.06 -4.16
N GLY A 94 0.90 -10.14 -2.86
CA GLY A 94 1.92 -10.27 -1.81
C GLY A 94 1.64 -9.36 -0.61
N PRO A 95 2.24 -9.66 0.55
CA PRO A 95 2.04 -8.89 1.77
C PRO A 95 2.72 -7.52 1.69
N ASN A 96 2.18 -6.55 2.44
CA ASN A 96 2.83 -5.27 2.76
C ASN A 96 2.80 -5.12 4.29
N LEU A 97 3.74 -5.79 4.98
CA LEU A 97 3.77 -5.98 6.43
C LEU A 97 5.02 -5.36 7.06
N GLY A 98 4.91 -4.89 8.29
CA GLY A 98 6.02 -4.36 9.06
C GLY A 98 6.62 -3.09 8.46
N ASP A 99 7.95 -3.04 8.41
CA ASP A 99 8.73 -1.96 7.81
C ASP A 99 8.78 -2.03 6.28
N ASP A 100 8.30 -3.11 5.65
CA ASP A 100 8.17 -3.20 4.18
C ASP A 100 7.19 -2.14 3.62
N VAL A 101 6.29 -1.66 4.47
CA VAL A 101 5.25 -0.66 4.16
C VAL A 101 5.82 0.61 3.54
N ILE A 102 7.01 1.07 3.93
CA ILE A 102 7.61 2.30 3.37
C ILE A 102 8.06 2.15 1.91
N TYR A 103 8.30 0.92 1.46
CA TYR A 103 8.71 0.61 0.09
C TYR A 103 7.51 0.29 -0.81
N SER A 104 6.31 0.17 -0.23
CA SER A 104 5.12 -0.32 -0.89
C SER A 104 4.49 0.72 -1.82
N GLY A 105 4.38 0.38 -3.10
CA GLY A 105 3.59 1.14 -4.07
C GLY A 105 2.09 1.05 -3.77
N THR A 106 1.61 -0.11 -3.31
CA THR A 106 0.21 -0.30 -2.90
C THR A 106 -0.17 0.69 -1.79
N VAL A 107 0.67 0.81 -0.75
CA VAL A 107 0.42 1.73 0.37
C VAL A 107 0.58 3.18 -0.08
N ALA A 108 1.60 3.49 -0.89
CA ALA A 108 1.79 4.84 -1.44
C ALA A 108 0.56 5.36 -2.18
N ALA A 109 -0.07 4.53 -3.02
CA ALA A 109 -1.33 4.88 -3.69
C ALA A 109 -2.45 5.19 -2.67
N ALA A 110 -2.61 4.41 -1.61
CA ALA A 110 -3.59 4.72 -0.57
C ALA A 110 -3.24 6.03 0.18
N MET A 111 -1.96 6.31 0.43
CA MET A 111 -1.52 7.55 1.07
C MET A 111 -1.97 8.80 0.31
N GLU A 112 -2.03 8.77 -1.02
CA GLU A 112 -2.52 9.91 -1.82
C GLU A 112 -4.02 10.17 -1.66
N GLY A 113 -4.78 9.17 -1.21
CA GLY A 113 -6.20 9.33 -0.85
C GLY A 113 -6.45 9.88 0.56
N ARG A 114 -5.42 10.11 1.38
CA ARG A 114 -5.55 10.41 2.81
C ARG A 114 -6.34 11.67 3.17
N HIS A 115 -6.59 12.56 2.20
CA HIS A 115 -7.32 13.82 2.41
C HIS A 115 -8.77 13.78 1.92
N LEU A 116 -9.25 12.61 1.47
CA LEU A 116 -10.64 12.41 1.05
C LEU A 116 -11.58 12.22 2.25
N GLY A 117 -12.88 12.10 1.97
CA GLY A 117 -13.93 12.00 2.99
C GLY A 117 -13.92 10.70 3.79
N PHE A 118 -13.31 9.64 3.25
CA PHE A 118 -13.14 8.35 3.93
C PHE A 118 -11.65 7.98 4.03
N PRO A 119 -11.27 7.14 5.02
CA PRO A 119 -9.92 6.62 5.08
C PRO A 119 -9.59 5.81 3.83
N ALA A 120 -8.43 6.04 3.23
CA ALA A 120 -7.97 5.26 2.11
C ALA A 120 -7.60 3.83 2.56
N LEU A 121 -7.80 2.85 1.68
CA LEU A 121 -7.53 1.44 1.98
C LEU A 121 -6.39 0.95 1.09
N ALA A 122 -5.32 0.45 1.70
CA ALA A 122 -4.33 -0.39 1.00
C ALA A 122 -4.65 -1.86 1.33
N VAL A 123 -4.80 -2.70 0.32
CA VAL A 123 -5.23 -4.10 0.49
C VAL A 123 -4.22 -5.03 -0.16
N SER A 124 -3.65 -5.91 0.65
CA SER A 124 -2.66 -6.91 0.28
C SER A 124 -3.15 -8.31 0.60
N LEU A 125 -2.89 -9.25 -0.31
CA LEU A 125 -3.06 -10.69 -0.07
C LEU A 125 -1.69 -11.29 0.26
N ASP A 126 -1.58 -12.06 1.33
CA ASP A 126 -0.35 -12.81 1.68
C ASP A 126 -0.17 -14.06 0.80
N GLY A 127 -0.16 -13.85 -0.51
CA GLY A 127 -0.14 -14.90 -1.51
C GLY A 127 -0.79 -14.48 -2.82
N HIS A 128 -1.28 -15.46 -3.57
CA HIS A 128 -1.71 -15.25 -4.97
C HIS A 128 -2.96 -16.06 -5.36
N LYS A 129 -3.64 -16.70 -4.41
CA LYS A 129 -4.76 -17.61 -4.71
C LYS A 129 -6.12 -16.98 -4.38
N HIS A 130 -6.31 -16.54 -3.14
CA HIS A 130 -7.60 -16.14 -2.58
C HIS A 130 -7.88 -14.64 -2.70
N TYR A 131 -7.79 -14.10 -3.92
CA TYR A 131 -8.17 -12.71 -4.21
C TYR A 131 -9.66 -12.45 -3.90
N ASP A 132 -10.51 -13.47 -4.03
CA ASP A 132 -11.91 -13.43 -3.63
C ASP A 132 -12.10 -13.19 -2.12
N THR A 133 -11.29 -13.82 -1.27
CA THR A 133 -11.27 -13.57 0.17
C THR A 133 -10.90 -12.11 0.46
N ALA A 134 -9.83 -11.60 -0.13
CA ALA A 134 -9.42 -10.20 0.06
C ALA A 134 -10.46 -9.20 -0.49
N ALA A 135 -11.12 -9.51 -1.60
CA ALA A 135 -12.21 -8.71 -2.13
C ALA A 135 -13.41 -8.68 -1.16
N ALA A 136 -13.78 -9.83 -0.59
CA ALA A 136 -14.86 -9.93 0.38
C ALA A 136 -14.57 -9.12 1.66
N VAL A 137 -13.33 -9.21 2.17
CA VAL A 137 -12.85 -8.39 3.31
C VAL A 137 -12.96 -6.91 2.99
N THR A 138 -12.47 -6.48 1.81
CA THR A 138 -12.51 -5.08 1.37
C THR A 138 -13.95 -4.57 1.29
N CYS A 139 -14.85 -5.33 0.66
CA CYS A 139 -16.26 -5.00 0.55
C CYS A 139 -16.93 -4.88 1.92
N ARG A 140 -16.58 -5.76 2.87
CA ARG A 140 -17.09 -5.71 4.26
C ARG A 140 -16.67 -4.42 4.96
N ILE A 141 -15.42 -4.00 4.80
CA ILE A 141 -14.88 -2.76 5.40
C ILE A 141 -15.56 -1.53 4.77
N LEU A 142 -15.70 -1.47 3.45
CA LEU A 142 -16.38 -0.36 2.76
C LEU A 142 -17.86 -0.24 3.16
N ARG A 143 -18.56 -1.37 3.32
CA ARG A 143 -19.94 -1.38 3.84
C ARG A 143 -20.01 -0.89 5.28
N ALA A 144 -19.02 -1.19 6.12
CA ALA A 144 -18.95 -0.67 7.48
C ALA A 144 -18.73 0.86 7.48
N LEU A 145 -17.79 1.37 6.68
CA LEU A 145 -17.56 2.81 6.51
C LEU A 145 -18.79 3.57 6.01
N SER A 146 -19.61 2.93 5.17
CA SER A 146 -20.87 3.51 4.69
C SER A 146 -21.95 3.61 5.76
N ARG A 147 -21.87 2.79 6.83
CA ARG A 147 -22.81 2.81 7.96
C ARG A 147 -22.40 3.80 9.03
N GLU A 148 -21.11 3.82 9.35
CA GLU A 148 -20.54 4.71 10.36
C GLU A 148 -19.17 5.22 9.90
N PRO A 149 -18.97 6.55 9.81
CA PRO A 149 -17.68 7.09 9.40
C PRO A 149 -16.62 6.84 10.48
N LEU A 150 -15.43 6.40 10.05
CA LEU A 150 -14.28 6.28 10.95
C LEU A 150 -13.78 7.67 11.34
N ARG A 151 -13.74 7.96 12.65
CA ARG A 151 -13.41 9.30 13.17
C ARG A 151 -11.91 9.64 13.13
N THR A 152 -11.05 8.63 13.24
CA THR A 152 -9.59 8.79 13.35
C THR A 152 -8.88 7.70 12.56
N GLY A 153 -7.78 8.06 11.90
CA GLY A 153 -7.06 7.19 10.96
C GLY A 153 -7.46 7.48 9.53
N ARG A 154 -6.52 7.98 8.72
CA ARG A 154 -6.78 8.42 7.33
C ARG A 154 -6.40 7.37 6.29
N ILE A 155 -5.61 6.38 6.68
CA ILE A 155 -5.13 5.29 5.84
C ILE A 155 -5.22 4.01 6.66
N LEU A 156 -5.80 2.95 6.10
CA LEU A 156 -5.81 1.62 6.68
C LEU A 156 -5.02 0.67 5.77
N ASN A 157 -3.92 0.12 6.29
CA ASN A 157 -3.20 -0.96 5.64
C ASN A 157 -3.82 -2.30 6.06
N ILE A 158 -4.30 -3.06 5.09
CA ILE A 158 -5.06 -4.29 5.29
C ILE A 158 -4.29 -5.43 4.65
N ASN A 159 -3.84 -6.38 5.47
CA ASN A 159 -3.24 -7.62 4.98
C ASN A 159 -4.18 -8.80 5.26
N VAL A 160 -4.44 -9.59 4.21
CA VAL A 160 -5.37 -10.71 4.23
C VAL A 160 -4.58 -12.01 4.05
N PRO A 161 -4.71 -12.99 4.94
CA PRO A 161 -4.13 -14.32 4.75
C PRO A 161 -4.61 -14.96 3.45
N ASP A 162 -3.74 -15.67 2.74
CA ASP A 162 -4.10 -16.43 1.51
C ASP A 162 -4.84 -17.73 1.87
N LEU A 163 -6.04 -17.57 2.44
CA LEU A 163 -6.92 -18.63 2.90
C LEU A 163 -8.33 -18.46 2.32
N PRO A 164 -9.09 -19.55 2.17
CA PRO A 164 -10.53 -19.49 1.96
C PRO A 164 -11.22 -18.64 3.04
N LEU A 165 -12.27 -17.90 2.66
CA LEU A 165 -12.94 -16.96 3.57
C LEU A 165 -13.50 -17.61 4.85
N ASP A 166 -13.92 -18.87 4.78
CA ASP A 166 -14.42 -19.65 5.92
C ASP A 166 -13.33 -20.08 6.91
N GLN A 167 -12.06 -19.96 6.54
CA GLN A 167 -10.89 -20.22 7.39
C GLN A 167 -10.29 -18.95 8.00
N ILE A 168 -10.73 -17.77 7.57
CA ILE A 168 -10.33 -16.50 8.18
C ILE A 168 -10.90 -16.42 9.60
N LYS A 169 -10.02 -16.36 10.60
CA LYS A 169 -10.41 -16.43 12.02
C LYS A 169 -11.04 -15.14 12.55
N GLY A 170 -10.83 -14.02 11.86
CA GLY A 170 -11.36 -12.73 12.23
C GLY A 170 -10.50 -11.57 11.73
N ILE A 171 -10.64 -10.42 12.38
CA ILE A 171 -9.91 -9.19 12.09
C ILE A 171 -9.20 -8.75 13.38
N ARG A 172 -7.94 -8.33 13.29
CA ARG A 172 -7.19 -7.68 14.38
C ARG A 172 -6.73 -6.30 13.94
N VAL A 173 -6.88 -5.33 14.84
CA VAL A 173 -6.18 -4.04 14.70
C VAL A 173 -4.75 -4.25 15.21
N THR A 174 -3.78 -3.82 14.41
CA THR A 174 -2.37 -4.14 14.62
C THR A 174 -1.49 -2.91 14.53
N ARG A 175 -0.24 -3.03 14.99
CA ARG A 175 0.88 -2.13 14.64
C ARG A 175 1.79 -2.81 13.62
N CYS A 176 2.60 -2.04 12.89
CA CYS A 176 3.66 -2.60 12.07
C CYS A 176 4.69 -3.32 12.96
N GLY A 177 5.05 -4.54 12.60
CA GLY A 177 6.29 -5.17 13.05
C GLY A 177 7.52 -4.59 12.34
N SER A 178 8.66 -5.27 12.45
CA SER A 178 9.90 -4.90 11.75
C SER A 178 10.75 -6.10 11.37
N ARG A 179 11.69 -5.90 10.45
CA ARG A 179 12.65 -6.92 10.01
C ARG A 179 14.07 -6.57 10.39
N HIS A 180 14.93 -7.58 10.39
CA HIS A 180 16.37 -7.37 10.35
C HIS A 180 16.80 -6.75 9.01
N PRO A 181 17.93 -6.02 8.97
CA PRO A 181 18.44 -5.46 7.72
C PRO A 181 18.59 -6.55 6.65
N ALA A 182 18.06 -6.29 5.46
CA ALA A 182 18.33 -7.14 4.30
C ALA A 182 19.80 -6.96 3.88
N ASP A 183 20.57 -8.04 3.86
CA ASP A 183 22.01 -8.05 3.59
C ASP A 183 22.39 -8.78 2.29
N GLN A 184 21.41 -9.35 1.60
CA GLN A 184 21.64 -10.17 0.42
C GLN A 184 21.64 -9.34 -0.87
N VAL A 185 22.69 -9.51 -1.66
CA VAL A 185 22.80 -9.04 -3.05
C VAL A 185 23.13 -10.25 -3.91
N ILE A 186 22.36 -10.47 -4.98
CA ILE A 186 22.51 -11.65 -5.84
C ILE A 186 23.21 -11.22 -7.14
N PRO A 187 24.48 -11.59 -7.35
CA PRO A 187 25.20 -11.27 -8.57
C PRO A 187 24.77 -12.19 -9.72
N GLN A 188 24.66 -11.65 -10.93
CA GLN A 188 24.40 -12.40 -12.15
C GLN A 188 25.26 -11.85 -13.29
N GLN A 189 25.89 -12.72 -14.08
CA GLN A 189 26.66 -12.26 -15.24
C GLN A 189 25.76 -12.04 -16.45
N ASP A 190 26.00 -10.93 -17.17
CA ASP A 190 25.43 -10.70 -18.49
C ASP A 190 26.19 -11.53 -19.56
N PRO A 191 25.68 -11.62 -20.81
CA PRO A 191 26.36 -12.35 -21.88
C PRO A 191 27.74 -11.82 -22.28
N ARG A 192 28.16 -10.65 -21.78
CA ARG A 192 29.48 -10.05 -22.00
C ARG A 192 30.41 -10.22 -20.78
N GLY A 193 29.97 -10.93 -19.75
CA GLY A 193 30.72 -11.18 -18.52
C GLY A 193 30.70 -10.02 -17.52
N ASN A 194 29.87 -8.99 -17.71
CA ASN A 194 29.70 -7.93 -16.72
C ASN A 194 28.81 -8.43 -15.58
N THR A 195 29.19 -8.11 -14.34
CA THR A 195 28.37 -8.44 -13.16
C THR A 195 27.20 -7.46 -13.03
N LEU A 196 25.98 -7.98 -13.05
CA LEU A 196 24.75 -7.32 -12.64
C LEU A 196 24.41 -7.71 -11.20
N TYR A 197 23.63 -6.87 -10.52
CA TYR A 197 23.27 -7.08 -9.12
C TYR A 197 21.76 -6.96 -8.93
N TRP A 198 21.15 -7.98 -8.32
CA TRP A 198 19.77 -7.96 -7.87
C TRP A 198 19.70 -7.69 -6.37
N ILE A 199 18.72 -6.90 -5.95
CA ILE A 199 18.37 -6.77 -4.52
C ILE A 199 17.79 -8.11 -4.07
N GLY A 200 18.32 -8.64 -2.98
CA GLY A 200 17.89 -9.92 -2.40
C GLY A 200 16.55 -9.82 -1.65
N PRO A 201 16.11 -10.95 -1.05
CA PRO A 201 14.88 -10.97 -0.26
C PRO A 201 14.99 -10.10 1.01
N PRO A 202 13.85 -9.71 1.60
CA PRO A 202 13.82 -9.05 2.91
C PRO A 202 14.47 -9.90 3.99
N GLY A 203 14.99 -9.24 5.04
CA GLY A 203 15.52 -9.92 6.21
C GLY A 203 14.46 -10.66 7.03
N GLU A 204 14.92 -11.48 7.98
CA GLU A 204 14.04 -12.19 8.91
C GLU A 204 13.24 -11.20 9.79
N LYS A 205 12.08 -11.65 10.27
CA LYS A 205 11.24 -10.86 11.19
C LYS A 205 12.01 -10.59 12.48
N CYS A 206 12.07 -9.33 12.91
CA CYS A 206 12.72 -8.91 14.14
C CYS A 206 11.67 -8.67 15.24
N ASP A 207 10.72 -7.76 14.99
CA ASP A 207 9.55 -7.57 15.85
C ASP A 207 8.31 -8.17 15.18
N ALA A 208 7.91 -9.33 15.67
CA ALA A 208 6.69 -10.03 15.26
C ALA A 208 5.87 -10.47 16.48
N GLY A 209 5.77 -9.59 17.49
CA GLY A 209 4.96 -9.83 18.68
C GLY A 209 3.45 -9.98 18.39
N PRO A 210 2.63 -10.42 19.36
CA PRO A 210 1.22 -10.77 19.14
C PRO A 210 0.31 -9.63 18.63
N ASP A 211 0.72 -8.38 18.83
CA ASP A 211 0.02 -7.17 18.39
C ASP A 211 0.48 -6.66 17.01
N THR A 212 1.46 -7.34 16.39
CA THR A 212 1.98 -7.01 15.08
C THR A 212 1.09 -7.51 13.95
N ASP A 213 1.18 -6.82 12.82
CA ASP A 213 0.59 -7.24 11.56
C ASP A 213 1.13 -8.60 11.08
N PHE A 214 2.43 -8.87 11.25
CA PHE A 214 3.02 -10.18 11.00
C PHE A 214 2.31 -11.30 11.76
N ALA A 215 2.17 -11.18 13.08
CA ALA A 215 1.57 -12.22 13.90
C ALA A 215 0.09 -12.45 13.57
N ALA A 216 -0.67 -11.38 13.30
CA ALA A 216 -2.07 -11.50 12.90
C ALA A 216 -2.23 -12.31 11.62
N VAL A 217 -1.43 -12.02 10.58
CA VAL A 217 -1.51 -12.72 9.30
C VAL A 217 -1.04 -14.18 9.44
N ASP A 218 0.08 -14.42 10.12
CA ASP A 218 0.60 -15.78 10.39
C ASP A 218 -0.43 -16.64 11.14
N GLU A 219 -1.21 -16.04 12.04
CA GLU A 219 -2.26 -16.71 12.80
C GLU A 219 -3.58 -16.88 12.03
N GLY A 220 -3.70 -16.39 10.79
CA GLY A 220 -4.91 -16.50 9.96
C GLY A 220 -5.98 -15.44 10.25
N TYR A 221 -5.60 -14.29 10.80
CA TYR A 221 -6.45 -13.10 10.95
C TYR A 221 -6.14 -12.07 9.87
N VAL A 222 -7.15 -11.31 9.47
CA VAL A 222 -6.93 -10.07 8.72
C VAL A 222 -6.28 -9.06 9.65
N SER A 223 -5.14 -8.51 9.24
CA SER A 223 -4.49 -7.39 9.92
C SER A 223 -5.03 -6.08 9.37
N ILE A 224 -5.35 -5.13 10.26
CA ILE A 224 -5.66 -3.74 9.91
C ILE A 224 -4.77 -2.82 10.74
N THR A 225 -3.81 -2.17 10.08
CA THR A 225 -2.89 -1.22 10.71
C THR A 225 -3.25 0.21 10.25
N PRO A 226 -3.68 1.11 11.14
CA PRO A 226 -3.86 2.52 10.79
C PRO A 226 -2.49 3.18 10.56
N LEU A 227 -2.32 3.84 9.41
CA LEU A 227 -1.07 4.50 9.03
C LEU A 227 -1.19 6.02 9.01
N HIS A 228 -0.04 6.68 9.10
CA HIS A 228 0.15 8.13 8.92
C HIS A 228 1.41 8.41 8.09
N VAL A 229 1.63 9.68 7.74
CA VAL A 229 2.77 10.14 6.90
C VAL A 229 3.76 11.01 7.67
N ASP A 230 3.53 11.21 8.96
CA ASP A 230 4.44 11.94 9.83
C ASP A 230 5.56 11.00 10.28
N LEU A 231 6.75 11.20 9.72
CA LEU A 231 7.91 10.36 9.98
C LEU A 231 8.71 10.83 11.21
N THR A 232 8.20 11.79 11.98
CA THR A 232 8.86 12.28 13.19
C THR A 232 8.94 11.17 14.23
N ALA A 233 10.16 10.77 14.60
CA ALA A 233 10.41 9.84 15.69
C ALA A 233 10.27 10.56 17.05
N TYR A 234 9.03 10.85 17.46
CA TYR A 234 8.72 11.62 18.67
C TYR A 234 9.45 11.13 19.93
N GLY A 235 9.62 9.81 20.09
CA GLY A 235 10.32 9.22 21.23
C GLY A 235 11.84 9.48 21.28
N ALA A 236 12.43 9.96 20.18
CA ALA A 236 13.85 10.31 20.12
C ALA A 236 14.12 11.80 20.40
N HIS A 237 13.08 12.62 20.55
CA HIS A 237 13.21 14.08 20.59
C HIS A 237 14.14 14.57 21.71
N GLU A 238 13.88 14.16 22.95
CA GLU A 238 14.67 14.55 24.13
C GLU A 238 16.11 14.03 24.04
N VAL A 239 16.29 12.76 23.62
CA VAL A 239 17.62 12.13 23.48
C VAL A 239 18.50 12.87 22.48
N VAL A 240 17.94 13.30 21.34
CA VAL A 240 18.69 14.06 20.33
C VAL A 240 19.01 15.47 20.81
N SER A 241 18.09 16.12 21.53
CA SER A 241 18.34 17.43 22.13
C SER A 241 19.49 17.38 23.13
N ASP A 242 19.41 16.47 24.11
CA ASP A 242 20.45 16.30 25.13
C ASP A 242 21.81 15.97 24.50
N TRP A 243 21.81 15.18 23.42
CA TRP A 243 23.03 14.86 22.69
C TRP A 243 23.68 16.10 22.07
N LEU A 244 22.91 16.96 21.39
CA LEU A 244 23.42 18.20 20.79
C LEU A 244 24.08 19.12 21.83
N ASP A 245 23.42 19.31 22.96
CA ASP A 245 23.92 20.09 24.09
C ASP A 245 25.22 19.48 24.64
N SER A 246 25.26 18.14 24.79
CA SER A 246 26.42 17.43 25.35
C SER A 246 27.68 17.51 24.48
N VAL A 247 27.51 17.60 23.15
CA VAL A 247 28.62 17.74 22.20
C VAL A 247 28.94 19.20 21.86
N GLY A 248 28.18 20.16 22.41
CA GLY A 248 28.35 21.60 22.17
C GLY A 248 28.04 22.00 20.71
N ALA A 249 27.21 21.24 20.01
CA ALA A 249 26.84 21.52 18.63
C ALA A 249 25.73 22.59 18.51
N ASP A 250 25.15 22.99 19.63
CA ASP A 250 24.03 23.92 19.75
C ASP A 250 24.45 25.37 20.11
N THR A 251 25.69 25.57 20.58
CA THR A 251 26.03 26.79 21.37
C THR A 251 27.19 27.65 20.89
N GLN A 252 27.83 27.40 19.74
CA GLN A 252 28.80 28.36 19.17
C GLN A 252 28.71 28.49 17.64
N TRP A 253 28.13 29.60 17.18
CA TRP A 253 28.32 30.22 15.87
C TRP A 253 28.74 31.68 16.05
#